data_AF-R6AVG2-F1
#
_entry.id   AF-R6AVG2-F1
#
_cell.length_a   1.000
_cell.length_b   1.000
_cell.length_c   1.000
_cell.angle_alpha   90.00
_cell.angle_beta   90.00
_cell.angle_gamma   90.00
#
_symmetry.space_group_name_H-M   'P 1'
#
loop_
_entity.id
_entity.type
_entity.pdbx_description
1 polymer ?
#
loop_
_entity_poly.entity_id
_entity_poly.type
_entity_poly.pdbx_seq_one_letter_code
_entity_poly.pdbx_strand_id
1 'polypeptide(L)'
;MYGEYYPTGYYGATPQMQDRLAMLEQQRQMQRPPQPMTVRGHLVTGIEEARAAQVMLDGTPSYFPSPAEGKIYEKSIDLNGMPVFKVYVVSKEPPKQEAAPAGALAALQAKVEEMEKTLNSMKEEKDHESVPVNRHAAAGTKSRRNDPADGGN
;
A
#
# COMPACT_ATOMS: atom_id res chain seq x y z
N MET A 1 -15.50 -70.00 -41.40
CA MET A 1 -15.73 -70.95 -40.29
C MET A 1 -14.99 -70.41 -39.07
N TYR A 2 -15.75 -69.85 -38.11
CA TYR A 2 -15.53 -69.64 -36.66
C TYR A 2 -14.12 -69.24 -36.16
N GLY A 3 -13.90 -68.07 -35.53
CA GLY A 3 -14.44 -67.62 -34.24
C GLY A 3 -13.34 -67.81 -33.16
N GLU A 4 -12.55 -66.80 -32.82
CA GLU A 4 -12.75 -65.88 -31.68
C GLU A 4 -12.49 -66.55 -30.32
N TYR A 5 -11.47 -66.12 -29.58
CA TYR A 5 -11.47 -66.18 -28.11
C TYR A 5 -10.49 -65.14 -27.54
N TYR A 6 -11.01 -63.93 -27.31
CA TYR A 6 -10.45 -63.04 -26.31
C TYR A 6 -10.88 -63.55 -24.94
N PRO A 7 -9.97 -63.75 -23.97
CA PRO A 7 -10.39 -63.88 -22.59
C PRO A 7 -10.53 -62.47 -21.99
N THR A 8 -11.76 -61.97 -22.03
CA THR A 8 -12.27 -61.05 -21.02
C THR A 8 -12.29 -61.81 -19.70
N GLY A 9 -11.49 -61.38 -18.72
CA GLY A 9 -11.36 -62.05 -17.43
C GLY A 9 -10.87 -61.09 -16.35
N TYR A 10 -11.76 -60.22 -15.88
CA TYR A 10 -11.73 -59.71 -14.51
C TYR A 10 -11.76 -60.92 -13.59
N TYR A 11 -10.71 -61.27 -12.83
CA TYR A 11 -10.77 -61.98 -11.54
C TYR A 11 -9.34 -62.25 -11.01
N GLY A 12 -9.03 -61.72 -9.83
CA GLY A 12 -8.00 -62.23 -8.92
C GLY A 12 -6.55 -61.94 -9.30
N ALA A 13 -5.99 -60.84 -8.79
CA ALA A 13 -4.55 -60.69 -8.71
C ALA A 13 -3.98 -61.90 -7.93
N THR A 14 -3.11 -62.67 -8.57
CA THR A 14 -2.37 -63.74 -7.88
C THR A 14 -1.56 -63.11 -6.74
N PRO A 15 -1.44 -63.77 -5.57
CA PRO A 15 -0.79 -63.18 -4.39
C PRO A 15 0.65 -62.68 -4.65
N GLN A 16 1.40 -63.37 -5.53
CA GLN A 16 2.73 -62.92 -5.96
C GLN A 16 2.73 -61.60 -6.73
N MET A 17 1.68 -61.29 -7.49
CA MET A 17 1.59 -60.02 -8.20
C MET A 17 1.38 -58.85 -7.22
N GLN A 18 0.73 -59.12 -6.09
CA GLN A 18 0.44 -58.13 -5.05
C GLN A 18 1.70 -57.76 -4.26
N ASP A 19 2.53 -58.75 -3.88
CA ASP A 19 3.84 -58.50 -3.23
C ASP A 19 4.80 -57.72 -4.15
N ARG A 20 4.82 -58.08 -5.44
CA ARG A 20 5.63 -57.36 -6.43
C ARG A 20 5.21 -55.90 -6.56
N LEU A 21 3.90 -55.62 -6.47
CA LEU A 21 3.37 -54.26 -6.55
C LEU A 21 3.75 -53.44 -5.31
N ALA A 22 3.62 -54.03 -4.11
CA ALA A 22 4.01 -53.38 -2.86
C ALA A 22 5.51 -53.04 -2.80
N MET A 23 6.36 -53.97 -3.26
CA MET A 23 7.81 -53.74 -3.35
C MET A 23 8.15 -52.63 -4.37
N LEU A 24 7.41 -52.55 -5.48
CA LEU A 24 7.58 -51.49 -6.49
C LEU A 24 7.14 -50.11 -5.94
N GLU A 25 6.04 -50.05 -5.19
CA GLU A 25 5.59 -48.82 -4.53
C GLU A 25 6.56 -48.34 -3.46
N GLN A 26 7.13 -49.26 -2.67
CA GLN A 26 8.16 -48.92 -1.68
C GLN A 26 9.43 -48.36 -2.34
N GLN A 27 9.85 -48.94 -3.46
CA GLN A 27 11.00 -48.45 -4.22
C GLN A 27 10.73 -47.07 -4.86
N ARG A 28 9.48 -46.80 -5.27
CA ARG A 28 9.04 -45.50 -5.82
C ARG A 28 8.97 -44.39 -4.75
N GLN A 29 8.67 -44.71 -3.49
CA GLN A 29 8.70 -43.72 -2.42
C GLN A 29 10.12 -43.33 -2.03
N MET A 30 11.08 -44.26 -2.03
CA MET A 30 12.50 -43.94 -1.77
C MET A 30 13.18 -43.17 -2.92
N GLN A 31 12.66 -43.26 -4.14
CA GLN A 31 13.19 -42.53 -5.30
C GLN A 31 12.43 -41.25 -5.63
N ARG A 32 11.62 -40.67 -4.72
CA ARG A 32 11.15 -39.31 -4.96
C ARG A 32 12.34 -38.36 -4.82
N PRO A 33 12.83 -37.74 -5.91
CA PRO A 33 13.82 -36.69 -5.77
C PRO A 33 13.21 -35.59 -4.90
N PRO A 34 13.99 -34.96 -4.00
CA PRO A 34 13.51 -33.81 -3.26
C PRO A 34 12.99 -32.79 -4.28
N GLN A 35 11.71 -32.43 -4.17
CA GLN A 35 11.11 -31.41 -5.00
C GLN A 35 11.90 -30.12 -4.76
N PRO A 36 12.48 -29.49 -5.79
CA PRO A 36 13.25 -28.28 -5.60
C PRO A 36 12.30 -27.21 -5.04
N MET A 37 12.73 -26.52 -3.99
CA MET A 37 12.09 -25.28 -3.56
C MET A 37 12.25 -24.27 -4.69
N THR A 38 11.21 -24.11 -5.50
CA THR A 38 11.20 -23.17 -6.62
C THR A 38 10.87 -21.78 -6.11
N VAL A 39 11.81 -20.86 -6.24
CA VAL A 39 11.55 -19.43 -6.08
C VAL A 39 10.58 -19.00 -7.18
N ARG A 40 9.46 -18.36 -6.80
CA ARG A 40 8.46 -17.89 -7.79
C ARG A 40 8.95 -16.64 -8.51
N GLY A 41 8.60 -16.55 -9.79
CA GLY A 41 8.84 -15.37 -10.63
C GLY A 41 9.52 -15.73 -11.95
N HIS A 42 9.93 -14.71 -12.69
CA HIS A 42 10.58 -14.84 -14.00
C HIS A 42 11.47 -13.63 -14.28
N LEU A 43 12.33 -13.76 -15.29
CA LEU A 43 13.17 -12.68 -15.78
C LEU A 43 12.30 -11.58 -16.38
N VAL A 44 12.67 -10.33 -16.11
CA VAL A 44 11.99 -9.14 -16.63
C VAL A 44 12.99 -8.18 -17.26
N THR A 45 12.54 -7.34 -18.18
CA THR A 45 13.39 -6.35 -18.85
C THR A 45 13.56 -5.08 -18.02
N GLY A 46 12.67 -4.81 -17.06
CA GLY A 46 12.75 -3.62 -16.21
C GLY A 46 11.63 -3.53 -15.16
N ILE A 47 11.59 -2.37 -14.49
CA ILE A 47 10.67 -2.14 -13.36
C ILE A 47 9.18 -2.16 -13.75
N GLU A 48 8.83 -1.69 -14.94
CA GLU A 48 7.43 -1.60 -15.38
C GLU A 48 6.81 -2.99 -15.55
N GLU A 49 7.54 -3.91 -16.16
CA GLU A 49 7.13 -5.30 -16.33
C GLU A 49 7.02 -6.01 -14.97
N ALA A 50 7.98 -5.78 -14.06
CA ALA A 50 7.92 -6.31 -12.70
C ALA A 50 6.69 -5.81 -11.92
N ARG A 51 6.29 -4.55 -12.13
CA ARG A 51 5.08 -3.99 -11.50
C ARG A 51 3.80 -4.58 -12.09
N ALA A 52 3.77 -4.81 -13.40
CA ALA A 52 2.62 -5.40 -14.09
C ALA A 52 2.47 -6.89 -13.79
N ALA A 53 3.55 -7.59 -13.43
CA ALA A 53 3.53 -9.02 -13.14
C ALA A 53 2.50 -9.39 -12.06
N GLN A 54 1.75 -10.46 -12.31
CA GLN A 54 0.78 -10.99 -11.36
C GLN A 54 1.48 -11.78 -10.25
N VAL A 55 0.96 -11.66 -9.03
CA VAL A 55 1.43 -12.41 -7.87
C VAL A 55 0.27 -13.10 -7.18
N MET A 56 0.57 -14.18 -6.47
CA MET A 56 -0.42 -14.88 -5.67
C MET A 56 -0.80 -14.04 -4.44
N LEU A 57 -2.04 -14.22 -3.99
CA LEU A 57 -2.58 -13.53 -2.80
C LEU A 57 -2.24 -14.25 -1.49
N ASP A 58 -1.44 -15.32 -1.54
CA ASP A 58 -1.03 -16.14 -0.40
C ASP A 58 0.10 -15.50 0.45
N GLY A 59 0.47 -14.26 0.12
CA GLY A 59 1.57 -13.53 0.75
C GLY A 59 2.97 -14.02 0.40
N THR A 60 3.10 -15.08 -0.42
CA THR A 60 4.40 -15.59 -0.84
C THR A 60 5.07 -14.61 -1.81
N PRO A 61 6.31 -14.16 -1.55
CA PRO A 61 7.00 -13.23 -2.43
C PRO A 61 7.34 -13.87 -3.78
N SER A 62 7.17 -13.09 -4.84
CA SER A 62 7.62 -13.40 -6.19
C SER A 62 8.79 -12.49 -6.56
N TYR A 63 9.83 -13.06 -7.17
CA TYR A 63 11.08 -12.38 -7.49
C TYR A 63 11.28 -12.27 -9.00
N PHE A 64 11.60 -11.06 -9.45
CA PHE A 64 11.75 -10.71 -10.86
C PHE A 64 13.15 -10.14 -11.09
N PRO A 65 14.14 -10.97 -11.48
CA PRO A 65 15.46 -10.49 -11.81
C PRO A 65 15.44 -9.69 -13.12
N SER A 66 16.05 -8.51 -13.13
CA SER A 66 16.39 -7.76 -14.34
C SER A 66 17.92 -7.70 -14.51
N PRO A 67 18.49 -8.56 -15.37
CA PRO A 67 19.92 -8.51 -15.68
C PRO A 67 20.35 -7.19 -16.32
N ALA A 68 19.45 -6.54 -17.08
CA ALA A 68 19.73 -5.27 -17.75
C ALA A 68 19.93 -4.12 -16.75
N GLU A 69 19.13 -4.08 -15.68
CA GLU A 69 19.26 -3.05 -14.63
C GLU A 69 20.19 -3.46 -13.47
N GLY A 70 20.59 -4.74 -13.40
CA GLY A 70 21.37 -5.28 -12.27
C GLY A 70 20.58 -5.28 -10.96
N LYS A 71 19.25 -5.45 -11.04
CA LYS A 71 18.32 -5.39 -9.89
C LYS A 71 17.47 -6.64 -9.80
N ILE A 72 16.96 -6.90 -8.60
CA ILE A 72 15.92 -7.90 -8.36
C ILE A 72 14.72 -7.16 -7.78
N TYR A 73 13.56 -7.29 -8.43
CA TYR A 73 12.31 -6.78 -7.89
C TYR A 73 11.60 -7.88 -7.12
N GLU A 74 11.03 -7.55 -5.97
CA GLU A 74 10.14 -8.43 -5.22
C GLU A 74 8.75 -7.83 -5.23
N LYS A 75 7.75 -8.66 -5.51
CA LYS A 75 6.34 -8.32 -5.35
C LYS A 75 5.67 -9.37 -4.47
N SER A 76 4.98 -8.90 -3.43
CA SER A 76 4.27 -9.72 -2.45
C SER A 76 2.99 -9.03 -2.01
N ILE A 77 2.13 -9.75 -1.30
CA ILE A 77 0.98 -9.20 -0.60
C ILE A 77 1.30 -9.26 0.89
N ASP A 78 1.21 -8.14 1.60
CA ASP A 78 1.46 -8.12 3.04
C ASP A 78 0.29 -8.74 3.83
N LEU A 79 0.46 -8.84 5.15
CA LEU A 79 -0.59 -9.36 6.04
C LEU A 79 -1.86 -8.49 6.07
N ASN A 80 -1.78 -7.23 5.62
CA ASN A 80 -2.91 -6.33 5.50
C ASN A 80 -3.64 -6.48 4.15
N GLY A 81 -3.17 -7.36 3.28
CA GLY A 81 -3.70 -7.54 1.93
C GLY A 81 -3.24 -6.48 0.92
N MET A 82 -2.27 -5.63 1.28
CA MET A 82 -1.74 -4.58 0.42
C MET A 82 -0.56 -5.08 -0.41
N PRO A 83 -0.46 -4.68 -1.69
CA PRO A 83 0.68 -5.04 -2.52
C PRO A 83 1.95 -4.31 -2.04
N VAL A 84 3.00 -5.08 -1.80
CA VAL A 84 4.33 -4.58 -1.46
C VAL A 84 5.28 -4.81 -2.63
N PHE A 85 6.03 -3.78 -2.98
CA PHE A 85 7.02 -3.83 -4.05
C PHE A 85 8.38 -3.37 -3.54
N LYS A 86 9.39 -4.23 -3.57
CA LYS A 86 10.75 -3.93 -3.12
C LYS A 86 11.73 -4.04 -4.28
N VAL A 87 12.81 -3.28 -4.18
CA VAL A 87 13.90 -3.28 -5.16
C VAL A 87 15.19 -3.61 -4.45
N TYR A 88 15.82 -4.70 -4.84
CA TYR A 88 17.13 -5.12 -4.38
C TYR A 88 18.17 -4.75 -5.44
N VAL A 89 19.23 -4.09 -5.00
CA VAL A 89 20.37 -3.73 -5.85
C VAL A 89 21.60 -4.37 -5.25
N VAL A 90 22.40 -5.03 -6.10
CA VAL A 90 23.66 -5.61 -5.65
C VAL A 90 24.67 -4.46 -5.51
N SER A 91 24.92 -4.01 -4.27
CA SER A 91 25.97 -3.02 -3.99
C SER A 91 27.27 -3.71 -3.59
N LYS A 92 28.39 -3.30 -4.20
CA LYS A 92 29.74 -3.70 -3.76
C LYS A 92 30.30 -2.80 -2.65
N GLU A 93 29.66 -1.67 -2.42
CA GLU A 93 30.00 -0.69 -1.39
C GLU A 93 28.90 -0.69 -0.31
N PRO A 94 29.23 -0.37 0.96
CA PRO A 94 28.23 -0.15 1.98
C PRO A 94 27.22 0.90 1.48
N PRO A 95 25.93 0.78 1.83
CA PRO A 95 24.90 1.68 1.32
C PRO A 95 25.35 3.12 1.56
N LYS A 96 25.53 3.89 0.48
CA LYS A 96 25.61 5.35 0.56
C LYS A 96 24.26 5.79 1.12
N GLN A 97 24.19 5.97 2.43
CA GLN A 97 23.25 6.93 3.00
C GLN A 97 23.57 8.23 2.27
N GLU A 98 22.68 8.66 1.38
CA GLU A 98 22.73 10.01 0.85
C GLU A 98 22.64 10.93 2.07
N ALA A 99 23.80 11.40 2.53
CA ALA A 99 23.87 12.40 3.57
C ALA A 99 23.03 13.58 3.07
N ALA A 100 22.06 13.99 3.88
CA ALA A 100 21.20 15.11 3.54
C ALA A 100 22.09 16.28 3.05
N PRO A 101 21.73 16.95 1.94
CA PRO A 101 22.58 17.98 1.36
C PRO A 101 22.93 19.00 2.42
N ALA A 102 24.18 19.46 2.44
CA ALA A 102 24.64 20.44 3.43
C ALA A 102 23.68 21.64 3.43
N GLY A 103 23.00 21.86 4.56
CA GLY A 103 21.96 22.90 4.71
C GLY A 103 20.51 22.40 4.69
N ALA A 104 20.23 21.12 4.46
CA ALA A 104 18.86 20.57 4.51
C ALA A 104 18.19 20.79 5.88
N LEU A 105 18.95 20.62 6.96
CA LEU A 105 18.50 20.90 8.32
C LEU A 105 18.20 22.39 8.54
N ALA A 106 19.08 23.27 8.05
CA ALA A 106 18.88 24.72 8.15
C ALA A 106 17.66 25.19 7.33
N ALA A 107 17.45 24.64 6.13
CA ALA A 107 16.30 24.94 5.29
C ALA A 107 14.99 24.43 5.91
N LEU A 108 15.00 23.24 6.53
CA LEU A 108 13.87 22.72 7.29
C LEU A 108 13.56 23.61 8.50
N GLN A 109 14.57 24.01 9.25
CA GLN A 109 14.41 24.87 10.41
C GLN A 109 13.81 26.24 10.05
N ALA A 110 14.31 26.88 8.99
CA ALA A 110 13.76 28.13 8.49
C ALA A 110 12.29 28.01 8.06
N LYS A 111 11.92 26.89 7.42
CA LYS A 111 10.51 26.63 7.04
C LYS A 111 9.61 26.40 8.25
N VAL A 112 10.11 25.75 9.30
CA VAL A 112 9.37 25.55 10.55
C VAL A 112 9.12 26.90 11.23
N GLU A 113 10.14 27.76 11.33
CA GLU A 113 9.98 29.10 11.89
C GLU A 113 8.98 29.97 11.11
N GLU A 114 8.96 29.88 9.78
CA GLU A 114 7.99 30.58 8.93
C GLU A 114 6.55 30.07 9.16
N MET A 115 6.37 28.75 9.29
CA MET A 115 5.08 28.14 9.61
C MET A 115 4.60 28.53 11.01
N GLU A 116 5.49 28.56 12.00
CA GLU A 116 5.14 28.98 13.36
C GLU A 116 4.72 30.46 13.39
N LYS A 117 5.42 31.32 12.67
CA LYS A 117 5.09 32.75 12.58
C LYS A 117 3.72 32.99 11.91
N THR A 118 3.45 32.30 10.80
CA THR A 118 2.16 32.41 10.10
C THR A 118 1.00 31.87 10.94
N LEU A 119 1.21 30.78 11.67
CA LEU A 119 0.21 30.25 12.61
C LEU A 119 -0.05 31.20 13.77
N ASN A 120 0.97 31.92 14.25
CA ASN A 120 0.78 32.91 15.32
C ASN A 120 0.04 34.16 14.84
N SER A 121 0.36 34.69 13.64
CA SER A 121 -0.37 35.83 13.08
C SER A 121 -1.85 35.50 12.82
N MET A 122 -2.16 34.27 12.40
CA MET A 122 -3.55 33.82 12.22
C MET A 122 -4.31 33.62 13.53
N LYS A 123 -3.62 33.44 14.66
CA LYS A 123 -4.24 33.41 15.99
C LYS A 123 -4.58 34.82 16.47
N GLU A 124 -3.69 35.78 16.23
CA GLU A 124 -3.88 37.19 16.65
C GLU A 124 -5.01 37.90 15.88
N GLU A 125 -5.28 37.54 14.62
CA GLU A 125 -6.39 38.12 13.84
C GLU A 125 -7.79 37.66 14.29
N LYS A 126 -7.93 36.56 15.04
CA LYS A 126 -9.23 36.10 15.56
C LYS A 126 -9.73 36.89 16.77
N ASP A 127 -8.88 37.70 17.40
CA ASP A 127 -9.23 38.44 18.62
C ASP A 127 -9.71 39.88 18.35
N HIS A 128 -9.76 40.33 17.08
CA HIS A 128 -10.07 41.72 16.72
C HIS A 128 -11.36 41.97 15.92
N GLU A 129 -12.21 40.96 15.67
CA GLU A 129 -13.54 41.19 15.07
C GLU A 129 -14.69 40.75 15.99
N SER A 130 -14.91 41.54 17.04
CA SER A 130 -16.24 41.71 17.62
C SER A 130 -16.42 43.15 18.05
N VAL A 131 -16.91 44.01 17.14
CA VAL A 131 -17.33 45.37 17.46
C VAL A 131 -18.76 45.31 18.02
N PRO A 132 -19.02 45.66 19.29
CA PRO A 132 -20.38 45.78 19.78
C PRO A 132 -20.96 47.12 19.30
N VAL A 133 -21.98 47.08 18.45
CA VAL A 133 -22.83 48.25 18.19
C VAL A 133 -23.72 48.47 19.41
N ASN A 134 -23.36 49.43 20.26
CA ASN A 134 -24.33 50.02 21.19
C ASN A 134 -24.10 51.52 21.27
N ARG A 135 -25.03 52.31 20.72
CA ARG A 135 -25.02 53.76 20.83
C ARG A 135 -26.36 54.27 21.38
N HIS A 136 -26.21 54.79 22.59
CA HIS A 136 -26.86 55.95 23.19
C HIS A 136 -27.97 55.70 24.21
N ALA A 137 -27.50 55.77 25.46
CA ALA A 137 -28.21 56.11 26.67
C ALA A 137 -28.95 57.45 26.58
N ALA A 138 -30.04 57.49 27.34
CA ALA A 138 -30.92 58.61 27.59
C ALA A 138 -30.21 59.84 28.20
N ALA A 139 -30.64 61.04 27.81
CA ALA A 139 -30.69 62.22 28.65
C ALA A 139 -31.67 63.22 28.03
N GLY A 140 -32.75 63.53 28.75
CA GLY A 140 -33.82 64.39 28.27
C GLY A 140 -33.52 65.88 28.41
N THR A 141 -34.32 66.70 27.74
CA THR A 141 -34.59 68.09 28.16
C THR A 141 -35.90 68.55 27.54
N LYS A 142 -36.91 68.72 28.40
CA LYS A 142 -38.17 69.40 28.11
C LYS A 142 -37.89 70.90 27.99
N SER A 143 -38.39 71.56 26.94
CA SER A 143 -38.58 73.01 26.90
C SER A 143 -39.87 73.36 26.11
N ARG A 144 -40.48 74.48 26.48
CA ARG A 144 -41.92 74.79 26.49
C ARG A 144 -42.55 75.22 25.15
N ARG A 145 -43.82 74.81 24.99
CA ARG A 145 -45.05 75.46 24.46
C ARG A 145 -44.90 76.66 23.51
N ASN A 146 -45.69 76.64 22.43
CA ASN A 146 -46.83 77.54 22.22
C ASN A 146 -47.72 77.00 21.08
N ASP A 147 -48.98 76.71 21.39
CA ASP A 147 -50.08 76.70 20.41
C ASP A 147 -50.48 78.15 20.10
N PRO A 148 -51.05 78.41 18.92
CA PRO A 148 -52.48 78.68 18.93
C PRO A 148 -53.24 77.96 17.81
N ALA A 149 -54.54 77.88 18.06
CA ALA A 149 -55.60 77.18 17.35
C ALA A 149 -55.95 77.75 15.96
N ASP A 150 -56.93 77.09 15.35
CA ASP A 150 -57.82 77.54 14.26
C ASP A 150 -57.37 77.07 12.86
N GLY A 151 -58.18 76.49 11.98
CA GLY A 151 -59.62 76.29 11.87
C GLY A 151 -59.89 75.40 10.64
N GLY A 152 -61.05 74.75 10.59
CA GLY A 152 -61.36 73.71 9.60
C GLY A 152 -61.55 74.16 8.15
N ASN A 153 -61.48 73.20 7.24
CA ASN A 153 -62.57 72.70 6.39
C ASN A 153 -62.12 71.41 5.70
#